data_AF-A0A7H4PFW3-F1
#
_entry.id   AF-A0A7H4PFW3-F1
#
_cell.length_a   1.000
_cell.length_b   1.000
_cell.length_c   1.000
_cell.angle_alpha   90.00
_cell.angle_beta   90.00
_cell.angle_gamma   90.00
#
_symmetry.space_group_name_H-M   'P 1'
#
loop_
_entity.id
_entity.type
_entity.pdbx_description
1 polymer ?
#
loop_
_entity_poly.entity_id
_entity_poly.type
_entity_poly.pdbx_seq_one_letter_code
_entity_poly.pdbx_strand_id
1 'polypeptide(L)' 'MLESWQRENVQTDLIQRMADRLPGLYYIETDDTGERTFYYWRNEAAAKFWLGERAVCGHLRRAGDL' A
#
# COMPACT_ATOMS: atom_id res chain seq x y z
N MET A 1 3.08 3.43 10.04
CA MET A 1 2.05 2.61 9.34
C MET A 1 2.21 1.13 9.70
N LEU A 2 3.28 0.45 9.24
CA LEU A 2 3.51 -0.97 9.51
C LEU A 2 3.47 -1.33 11.01
N GLU A 3 4.19 -0.59 11.85
CA GLU A 3 4.19 -0.83 13.30
C GLU A 3 2.79 -0.66 13.93
N SER A 4 1.96 0.22 13.39
CA SER A 4 0.58 0.39 13.89
C SER A 4 -0.28 -0.81 13.55
N TRP A 5 -0.17 -1.29 12.31
CA TRP A 5 -0.87 -2.49 11.86
C TRP A 5 -0.43 -3.73 12.65
N GLN A 6 0.88 -3.88 12.89
CA GLN A 6 1.41 -4.97 13.71
C GLN A 6 0.91 -4.91 15.16
N ARG A 7 0.84 -3.71 15.77
CA ARG A 7 0.25 -3.52 17.10
C ARG A 7 -1.23 -3.91 17.17
N GLU A 8 -1.94 -3.81 16.05
CA GLU A 8 -3.34 -4.25 15.92
C GLU A 8 -3.47 -5.72 15.50
N ASN A 9 -2.37 -6.49 15.52
CA ASN A 9 -2.30 -7.89 15.07
C ASN A 9 -2.67 -8.10 13.59
N VAL A 10 -2.50 -7.07 12.75
CA VAL A 10 -2.60 -7.21 11.29
C VAL A 10 -1.31 -7.84 10.76
N GLN A 11 -1.43 -8.96 10.03
CA GLN A 11 -0.29 -9.61 9.38
C GLN A 11 0.28 -8.74 8.25
N THR A 12 1.60 -8.56 8.25
CA THR A 12 2.29 -7.66 7.30
C THR A 12 3.31 -8.34 6.41
N ASP A 13 3.43 -9.67 6.47
CA ASP A 13 4.55 -10.43 5.87
C ASP A 13 4.60 -10.33 4.34
N LEU A 14 3.46 -10.08 3.70
CA LEU A 14 3.34 -9.95 2.25
C LEU A 14 3.46 -8.51 1.74
N ILE A 15 3.73 -7.53 2.62
CA ILE A 15 3.88 -6.14 2.20
C ILE A 15 5.23 -5.94 1.51
N GLN A 16 5.19 -5.66 0.22
CA GLN A 16 6.37 -5.26 -0.55
C GLN A 16 6.73 -3.80 -0.28
N ARG A 17 8.03 -3.54 -0.13
CA ARG A 17 8.60 -2.20 0.02
C ARG A 17 9.57 -1.95 -1.12
N MET A 18 9.41 -0.81 -1.78
CA MET A 18 10.30 -0.34 -2.83
C MET A 18 11.07 0.86 -2.29
N ALA A 19 12.41 0.82 -2.32
CA ALA A 19 13.24 1.85 -1.68
C ALA A 19 13.14 3.21 -2.38
N ASP A 20 12.79 3.22 -3.67
CA ASP A 20 12.72 4.39 -4.55
C ASP A 20 11.29 4.92 -4.74
N ARG A 21 10.29 4.37 -4.03
CA ARG A 21 8.87 4.71 -4.21
C ARG A 21 8.17 5.03 -2.89
N LEU A 22 7.15 5.88 -2.98
CA LEU A 22 6.28 6.23 -1.87
C LEU A 22 4.91 5.55 -2.01
N PRO A 23 4.16 5.35 -0.90
CA PRO A 23 2.73 5.03 -0.95
C PRO A 23 1.95 6.16 -1.63
N GLY A 24 0.82 5.82 -2.28
CA GLY A 24 -0.09 6.84 -2.80
C GLY A 24 -0.79 7.58 -1.67
N LEU A 25 -0.92 8.90 -1.78
CA LEU A 25 -1.61 9.73 -0.81
C LEU A 25 -3.03 10.04 -1.28
N TYR A 26 -3.96 9.94 -0.33
CA TYR A 26 -5.35 10.33 -0.47
C TYR A 26 -5.64 11.35 0.63
N TYR A 27 -6.14 12.51 0.24
CA TYR A 27 -6.62 13.52 1.18
C TYR A 27 -8.12 13.67 0.99
N ILE A 28 -8.85 13.63 2.09
CA ILE A 28 -10.30 13.75 2.10
C ILE A 28 -10.62 14.95 2.96
N GLU A 29 -11.20 15.97 2.36
CA GLU A 29 -11.75 17.12 3.06
C GLU A 29 -13.26 16.88 3.22
N THR A 30 -13.77 17.12 4.42
CA THR A 30 -15.21 17.07 4.70
C THR A 30 -15.63 18.45 5.17
N ASP A 31 -16.59 19.06 4.48
CA ASP A 31 -17.11 20.37 4.86
C ASP A 31 -18.14 20.30 6.00
N ASP A 32 -18.62 21.46 6.43
CA ASP A 32 -19.60 21.57 7.54
C ASP A 32 -20.95 20.92 7.23
N THR A 33 -21.26 20.64 5.95
CA THR A 33 -22.49 19.94 5.52
C THR A 33 -22.31 18.42 5.44
N GLY A 34 -21.06 17.95 5.53
CA GLY A 34 -20.69 16.55 5.38
C GLY A 34 -20.37 16.15 3.94
N GLU A 35 -20.30 17.08 2.99
CA GLU A 35 -19.84 16.80 1.63
C GLU A 35 -18.35 16.47 1.65
N ARG A 36 -17.93 15.47 0.87
CA ARG A 36 -16.56 14.96 0.86
C ARG A 36 -15.88 15.25 -0.47
N THR A 37 -14.76 15.96 -0.41
CA THR A 37 -13.89 16.22 -1.55
C THR A 37 -12.64 15.35 -1.45
N PHE A 38 -12.31 14.65 -2.54
CA PHE A 38 -11.22 13.67 -2.59
C PHE A 38 -10.07 14.17 -3.48
N TYR A 39 -8.86 14.18 -2.93
CA TYR A 39 -7.64 14.54 -3.63
C TYR A 39 -6.69 13.35 -3.70
N TYR A 40 -6.04 13.17 -4.86
CA TYR A 40 -5.27 11.97 -5.17
C TYR A 40 -3.85 12.31 -5.63
N TRP A 41 -2.84 11.89 -4.85
CA TRP A 41 -1.42 11.92 -5.25
C TRP A 41 -0.87 10.50 -5.26
N ARG A 42 -1.23 9.75 -6.31
CA ARG A 42 -0.90 8.32 -6.45
C ARG A 42 -0.19 7.96 -7.75
N ASN A 43 0.22 8.95 -8.56
CA ASN A 43 0.71 8.65 -9.90
C ASN A 43 2.01 7.84 -9.90
N GLU A 44 2.91 8.11 -8.94
CA GLU A 44 4.19 7.41 -8.75
C GLU A 44 4.15 6.39 -7.58
N ALA A 45 2.95 6.01 -7.13
CA ALA A 45 2.81 5.12 -5.99
C ALA A 45 3.40 3.72 -6.29
N ALA A 46 4.07 3.13 -5.30
CA ALA A 46 4.69 1.79 -5.40
C ALA A 46 3.73 0.71 -5.98
N ALA A 47 2.44 0.80 -5.66
CA ALA A 47 1.41 -0.12 -6.15
C ALA A 47 1.33 -0.22 -7.69
N LYS A 48 1.63 0.85 -8.44
CA LYS A 48 1.60 0.83 -9.91
C LYS A 48 2.76 0.03 -10.53
N PHE A 49 3.85 -0.13 -9.78
CA PHE A 49 5.07 -0.78 -10.24
C PHE A 49 5.22 -2.19 -9.67
N TRP A 50 4.37 -2.57 -8.71
CA TRP A 50 4.43 -3.82 -8.00
C TRP A 50 4.66 -5.01 -8.94
N LEU A 51 3.80 -5.21 -9.94
CA LEU A 51 3.88 -6.36 -10.86
C LEU A 51 5.05 -6.30 -11.86
N GLY A 52 5.67 -5.14 -12.06
CA GLY A 52 6.81 -4.96 -12.97
C GLY A 52 8.14 -5.39 -12.36
N GLU A 53 8.22 -5.51 -11.04
CA GLU A 53 9.46 -5.82 -10.33
C GLU A 53 9.59 -7.34 -10.10
N ARG A 54 10.69 -7.96 -10.58
CA ARG A 54 10.93 -9.42 -10.47
C ARG A 54 10.89 -9.98 -9.03
N ALA A 55 10.93 -9.11 -8.01
CA ALA A 55 10.85 -9.47 -6.59
C ALA A 55 9.50 -10.11 -6.19
N VAL A 56 8.41 -9.82 -6.91
CA VAL A 56 7.05 -10.34 -6.60
C VAL A 56 6.98 -11.87 -6.67
N CYS A 57 7.63 -12.45 -7.68
CA CYS A 57 7.57 -13.88 -7.94
C CYS A 57 8.33 -14.75 -6.93
N GLY A 58 9.12 -14.16 -6.03
CA GLY A 58 9.88 -14.89 -5.01
C GLY A 58 9.06 -15.26 -3.78
N HIS A 59 8.14 -14.39 -3.34
CA HIS A 59 7.33 -14.60 -2.13
C HIS A 59 6.03 -15.35 -2.42
N LEU A 60 5.41 -15.12 -3.59
CA LEU A 60 4.17 -15.81 -4.00
C LEU A 60 4.35 -17.33 -4.20
N ARG A 61 5.56 -17.80 -4.54
CA ARG A 61 5.82 -19.26 -4.64
C ARG A 61 5.72 -19.97 -3.29
N ARG A 62 6.13 -19.34 -2.19
CA ARG A 62 6.02 -19.95 -0.84
C ARG A 62 4.60 -20.01 -0.30
N ALA A 63 3.70 -19.14 -0.76
CA ALA A 63 2.30 -19.13 -0.32
C ALA A 63 1.44 -20.19 -1.04
N GLY A 64 1.95 -20.82 -2.12
CA GLY A 64 1.27 -21.88 -2.87
C GLY A 64 1.71 -23.31 -2.52
N ASP A 65 2.64 -23.48 -1.57
CA ASP A 65 3.16 -24.77 -1.12
C ASP A 65 2.49 -25.25 0.20
N LEU A 66 1.29 -24.73 0.52
CA LEU A 66 0.39 -25.20 1.57
C LEU A 66 -0.92 -25.75 0.98
#